data_AF-A0A2A5EL43-F1
#
_entry.id   AF-A0A2A5EL43-F1
#
_cell.length_a   1.000
_cell.length_b   1.000
_cell.length_c   1.000
_cell.angle_alpha   90.00
_cell.angle_beta   90.00
_cell.angle_gamma   90.00
#
_symmetry.space_group_name_H-M   'P 1'
#
loop_
_entity.id
_entity.type
_entity.pdbx_description
1 polymer ?
#
loop_
_entity_poly.entity_id
_entity_poly.type
_entity_poly.pdbx_seq_one_letter_code
_entity_poly.pdbx_strand_id
1 'polypeptide(L)'
;MNVRRVKSLVPLVVLSAGLVLSACAFERDPEVLQNPIYKTGFSEGCETAHTRVSGFNDTVHRNEALYKTQEVYRAGWGDGYASCGGQRQFDDNSVFNERRDNSVIRY
;
A
#
# COMPACT_ATOMS: atom_id res chain seq x y z
N MET A 1 -18.85 -55.64 27.34
CA MET A 1 -18.71 -54.72 26.19
C MET A 1 -18.71 -53.30 26.73
N ASN A 2 -17.58 -52.58 26.69
CA ASN A 2 -17.48 -51.18 27.11
C ASN A 2 -16.99 -50.33 25.94
N VAL A 3 -17.90 -49.59 25.32
CA VAL A 3 -17.58 -48.57 24.30
C VAL A 3 -17.32 -47.24 25.02
N ARG A 4 -16.06 -46.80 25.06
CA ARG A 4 -15.68 -45.46 25.55
C ARG A 4 -16.03 -44.43 24.49
N ARG A 5 -16.97 -43.54 24.82
CA ARG A 5 -17.39 -42.39 24.00
C ARG A 5 -16.21 -41.43 23.88
N VAL A 6 -15.53 -41.43 22.74
CA VAL A 6 -14.46 -40.47 22.44
C VAL A 6 -15.15 -39.13 22.14
N LYS A 7 -15.05 -38.17 23.07
CA LYS A 7 -15.55 -36.81 22.86
C LYS A 7 -14.74 -36.18 21.73
N SER A 8 -15.41 -35.88 20.62
CA SER A 8 -14.82 -35.31 19.41
C SER A 8 -14.16 -33.96 19.74
N LEU A 9 -12.84 -33.94 19.82
CA LEU A 9 -12.01 -32.74 20.02
C LEU A 9 -11.75 -31.98 18.69
N VAL A 10 -12.35 -32.45 17.60
CA VAL A 10 -12.25 -31.89 16.25
C VAL A 10 -12.62 -30.39 16.15
N PRO A 11 -13.66 -29.85 16.82
CA PRO A 11 -14.02 -28.44 16.61
C PRO A 11 -13.00 -27.46 17.22
N LEU A 12 -12.16 -27.90 18.17
CA LEU A 12 -11.19 -27.02 18.83
C LEU A 12 -9.92 -26.81 17.98
N VAL A 13 -9.57 -27.81 17.17
CA VAL A 13 -8.39 -27.76 16.28
C VAL A 13 -8.66 -26.92 15.02
N VAL A 14 -9.91 -26.91 14.54
CA VAL A 14 -10.31 -26.07 13.40
C VAL A 14 -10.35 -24.59 13.79
N LEU A 15 -10.76 -24.27 15.03
CA LEU A 15 -10.81 -22.89 15.53
C LEU A 15 -9.41 -22.28 15.73
N SER A 16 -8.43 -23.06 16.18
CA SER A 16 -7.06 -22.56 16.38
C SER A 16 -6.32 -22.31 15.06
N ALA A 17 -6.64 -23.05 14.00
CA ALA A 17 -6.06 -22.84 12.67
C ALA A 17 -6.49 -21.52 12.01
N GLY A 18 -7.68 -21.00 12.32
CA GLY A 18 -8.18 -19.74 11.75
C GLY A 18 -7.51 -18.47 12.32
N LEU A 19 -7.03 -18.51 13.57
CA LEU A 19 -6.44 -17.36 14.26
C LEU A 19 -5.03 -17.01 13.78
N VAL A 20 -4.34 -17.94 13.09
CA VAL A 20 -2.97 -17.70 12.60
C VAL A 20 -2.97 -16.89 11.29
N LEU A 21 -4.10 -16.84 10.57
CA LEU A 21 -4.20 -16.15 9.27
C LEU A 21 -4.52 -14.65 9.36
N SER A 22 -4.90 -14.11 10.52
CA SER A 22 -5.25 -12.68 10.66
C SER A 22 -4.06 -11.76 10.94
N ALA A 23 -2.84 -12.28 11.02
CA ALA A 23 -1.65 -11.49 11.41
C ALA A 23 -0.97 -10.73 10.25
N CYS A 24 -1.52 -10.74 9.03
CA CYS A 24 -0.91 -10.07 7.87
C CYS A 24 -1.51 -8.69 7.55
N ALA A 25 -2.25 -8.06 8.47
CA ALA A 25 -2.64 -6.66 8.33
C ALA A 25 -1.44 -5.77 8.67
N PHE A 26 -0.70 -5.33 7.65
CA PHE A 26 0.36 -4.33 7.77
C PHE A 26 -0.29 -2.95 8.02
N GLU A 27 -0.77 -2.72 9.25
CA GLU A 27 -1.29 -1.44 9.68
C GLU A 27 -0.09 -0.51 9.96
N ARG A 28 -0.15 0.74 9.49
CA ARG A 28 0.89 1.72 9.83
C ARG A 28 0.80 2.13 11.28
N ASP A 29 1.93 2.52 11.84
CA ASP A 29 1.99 3.12 13.16
C ASP A 29 1.07 4.38 13.21
N PRO A 30 0.18 4.49 14.19
CA PRO A 30 -0.76 5.60 14.30
C PRO A 30 -0.07 6.97 14.42
N GLU A 31 1.15 7.04 14.96
CA GLU A 31 1.93 8.28 15.05
C GLU A 31 2.32 8.79 13.65
N VAL A 32 2.67 7.86 12.75
CA VAL A 32 2.97 8.19 11.35
C VAL A 32 1.72 8.73 10.65
N LEU A 33 0.54 8.15 10.90
CA LEU A 33 -0.72 8.61 10.30
C LEU A 33 -1.13 10.02 10.77
N GLN A 34 -0.68 10.43 11.96
CA GLN A 34 -0.92 11.77 12.51
C GLN A 34 0.12 12.79 12.02
N ASN A 35 1.26 12.34 11.48
CA ASN A 35 2.31 13.23 11.01
C ASN A 35 1.80 14.16 9.87
N PRO A 36 2.00 15.49 9.97
CA PRO A 36 1.54 16.42 8.94
C PRO A 36 2.20 16.19 7.59
N ILE A 37 3.48 15.80 7.58
CA ILE A 37 4.23 15.49 6.36
C ILE A 37 3.67 14.25 5.66
N TYR A 38 3.24 13.25 6.43
CA TYR A 38 2.53 12.09 5.91
C TYR A 38 1.21 12.51 5.25
N LYS A 39 0.41 13.33 5.95
CA LYS A 39 -0.89 13.81 5.44
C LYS A 39 -0.75 14.65 4.17
N THR A 40 0.27 15.51 4.08
CA THR A 40 0.58 16.26 2.86
C THR A 40 0.90 15.30 1.72
N GLY A 41 1.79 14.34 1.95
CA GLY A 41 2.09 13.30 0.96
C GLY A 41 0.84 12.57 0.52
N PHE A 42 0.00 12.12 1.46
CA PHE A 42 -1.26 11.42 1.19
C PHE A 42 -2.21 12.22 0.30
N SER A 43 -2.40 13.51 0.60
CA SER A 43 -3.26 14.37 -0.22
C SER A 43 -2.75 14.49 -1.66
N GLU A 44 -1.45 14.75 -1.84
CA GLU A 44 -0.85 14.90 -3.18
C GLU A 44 -0.79 13.58 -3.96
N GLY A 45 -0.61 12.45 -3.26
CA GLY A 45 -0.72 11.12 -3.84
C GLY A 45 -2.12 10.85 -4.36
N CYS A 46 -3.15 11.22 -3.59
CA CYS A 46 -4.54 11.10 -4.01
C CYS A 46 -4.86 12.01 -5.21
N GLU A 47 -4.38 13.25 -5.21
CA GLU A 47 -4.52 14.17 -6.34
C GLU A 47 -3.88 13.58 -7.60
N THR A 48 -2.66 13.04 -7.48
CA THR A 48 -2.00 12.33 -8.59
C THR A 48 -2.86 11.18 -9.11
N ALA A 49 -3.49 10.38 -8.25
CA ALA A 49 -4.34 9.28 -8.71
C ALA A 49 -5.52 9.76 -9.57
N HIS A 50 -5.98 10.99 -9.39
CA HIS A 50 -7.09 11.57 -10.16
C HIS A 50 -6.66 12.29 -11.44
N THR A 51 -5.46 12.85 -11.48
CA THR A 51 -5.00 13.70 -12.59
C THR A 51 -3.97 13.03 -13.50
N ARG A 52 -3.36 11.92 -13.04
CA ARG A 52 -2.28 11.23 -13.75
C ARG A 52 -2.68 10.86 -15.18
N VAL A 53 -1.81 11.25 -16.11
CA VAL A 53 -1.80 10.76 -17.49
C VAL A 53 -0.42 10.16 -17.78
N SER A 54 -0.39 8.94 -18.32
CA SER A 54 0.88 8.27 -18.65
C SER A 54 1.69 9.07 -19.67
N GLY A 55 3.00 9.12 -19.49
CA GLY A 55 3.92 9.89 -20.34
C GLY A 55 3.98 11.39 -20.02
N PHE A 56 3.10 11.91 -19.15
CA PHE A 56 3.09 13.33 -18.76
C PHE A 56 3.47 13.47 -17.29
N ASN A 57 4.73 13.81 -17.01
CA ASN A 57 5.21 13.99 -15.64
C ASN A 57 4.54 15.16 -14.90
N ASP A 58 4.09 16.19 -15.61
CA ASP A 58 3.43 17.36 -15.00
C ASP A 58 2.07 17.03 -14.37
N THR A 59 1.52 15.84 -14.65
CA THR A 59 0.30 15.33 -14.02
C THR A 59 0.58 14.60 -12.69
N VAL A 60 1.85 14.51 -12.28
CA VAL A 60 2.24 13.91 -10.99
C VAL A 60 2.35 15.02 -9.95
N HIS A 61 1.41 15.05 -9.03
CA HIS A 61 1.37 16.01 -7.92
C HIS A 61 2.21 15.48 -6.78
N ARG A 62 3.42 16.03 -6.62
CA ARG A 62 4.27 15.78 -5.44
C ARG A 62 5.29 16.90 -5.25
N ASN A 63 5.61 17.16 -3.99
CA ASN A 63 6.78 17.93 -3.62
C ASN A 63 8.05 17.08 -3.82
N GLU A 64 8.79 17.37 -4.88
CA GLU A 64 10.01 16.63 -5.25
C GLU A 64 11.09 16.61 -4.16
N ALA A 65 11.25 17.70 -3.41
CA ALA A 65 12.24 17.75 -2.34
C ALA A 65 11.87 16.79 -1.20
N LEU A 66 10.62 16.88 -0.72
CA LEU A 66 10.12 16.00 0.34
C LEU A 66 10.04 14.54 -0.12
N TYR A 67 9.66 14.28 -1.37
CA TYR A 67 9.61 12.92 -1.93
C TYR A 67 10.99 12.23 -1.92
N LYS A 68 12.05 13.00 -2.15
CA LYS A 68 13.43 12.50 -2.15
C LYS A 68 13.99 12.35 -0.73
N THR A 69 13.76 13.32 0.14
CA THR A 69 14.45 13.40 1.44
C THR A 69 13.65 12.85 2.62
N GLN A 70 12.32 12.87 2.55
CA GLN A 70 11.44 12.49 3.66
C GLN A 70 10.72 11.18 3.37
N GLU A 71 11.08 10.14 4.10
CA GLU A 71 10.44 8.82 3.97
C GLU A 71 8.95 8.88 4.33
N VAL A 72 8.60 9.60 5.40
CA VAL A 72 7.22 9.74 5.89
C VAL A 72 6.32 10.39 4.82
N TYR A 73 6.85 11.39 4.11
CA TYR A 73 6.14 12.01 2.99
C TYR A 73 5.93 11.01 1.84
N ARG A 74 7.00 10.31 1.44
CA ARG A 74 6.96 9.33 0.34
C ARG A 74 6.01 8.17 0.64
N ALA A 75 5.98 7.72 1.90
CA ALA A 75 5.03 6.72 2.36
C ALA A 75 3.59 7.22 2.19
N GLY A 76 3.26 8.38 2.77
CA GLY A 76 1.94 8.99 2.64
C GLY A 76 1.52 9.17 1.19
N TRP A 77 2.41 9.66 0.34
CA TRP A 77 2.15 9.80 -1.10
C TRP A 77 1.79 8.48 -1.78
N GLY A 78 2.54 7.41 -1.50
CA GLY A 78 2.25 6.09 -2.04
C GLY A 78 0.87 5.58 -1.59
N ASP A 79 0.51 5.81 -0.34
CA ASP A 79 -0.77 5.39 0.22
C ASP A 79 -1.93 6.15 -0.36
N GLY A 80 -1.84 7.48 -0.42
CA GLY A 80 -2.87 8.32 -1.01
C GLY A 80 -3.14 7.94 -2.46
N TYR A 81 -2.07 7.71 -3.23
CA TYR A 81 -2.17 7.24 -4.60
C TYR A 81 -2.89 5.89 -4.70
N ALA A 82 -2.53 4.94 -3.83
CA ALA A 82 -3.17 3.63 -3.78
C ALA A 82 -4.65 3.70 -3.36
N SER A 83 -4.95 4.43 -2.29
CA SER A 83 -6.29 4.57 -1.73
C SER A 83 -7.26 5.26 -2.68
N CYS A 84 -6.79 6.23 -3.47
CA CYS A 84 -7.63 6.97 -4.42
C CYS A 84 -7.74 6.33 -5.81
N GLY A 85 -7.23 5.10 -5.97
CA GLY A 85 -7.45 4.30 -7.17
C GLY A 85 -6.32 4.32 -8.20
N GLY A 86 -5.18 4.97 -7.89
CA GLY A 86 -4.00 4.99 -8.76
C GLY A 86 -3.39 3.60 -9.01
N GLN A 87 -3.61 2.64 -8.09
CA GLN A 87 -3.19 1.24 -8.25
C GLN A 87 -4.11 0.42 -9.16
N ARG A 88 -5.37 0.86 -9.43
CA ARG A 88 -6.26 0.09 -10.33
C ARG A 88 -5.74 0.08 -11.77
N GLN A 89 -4.83 1.00 -12.08
CA GLN A 89 -3.97 0.99 -13.24
C GLN A 89 -2.77 0.05 -12.97
N PHE A 90 -3.03 -1.26 -12.83
CA PHE A 90 -2.03 -2.31 -13.07
C PHE A 90 -1.76 -2.45 -14.60
N ASP A 91 -1.73 -1.33 -15.28
CA ASP A 91 -1.18 -1.17 -16.62
C ASP A 91 0.30 -0.86 -16.45
N ASP A 92 1.14 -1.19 -17.43
CA ASP A 92 2.60 -0.96 -17.42
C ASP A 92 3.00 0.50 -17.08
N ASN A 93 2.03 1.42 -17.11
CA ASN A 93 2.12 2.87 -16.90
C ASN A 93 1.97 3.36 -15.44
N SER A 94 2.01 2.49 -14.41
CA SER A 94 1.98 2.98 -13.03
C SER A 94 3.17 3.91 -12.75
N VAL A 95 2.98 4.98 -11.97
CA VAL A 95 4.04 5.98 -11.64
C VAL A 95 5.29 5.33 -11.03
N PHE A 96 5.12 4.17 -10.40
CA PHE A 96 6.20 3.40 -9.81
C PHE A 96 6.99 2.58 -10.86
N ASN A 97 6.38 2.23 -11.99
CA ASN A 97 6.98 1.43 -13.06
C ASN A 97 7.59 2.32 -14.16
N GLU A 98 6.98 3.47 -14.49
CA GLU A 98 7.48 4.40 -15.52
C GLU A 98 8.90 4.92 -15.17
N ARG A 99 9.24 5.01 -13.88
CA ARG A 99 10.60 5.36 -13.41
C ARG A 99 11.64 4.26 -13.70
N ARG A 100 11.21 3.01 -13.87
CA ARG A 100 12.09 1.86 -14.15
C ARG A 100 12.45 1.81 -15.64
N ASP A 101 11.50 2.05 -16.54
CA ASP A 101 11.75 2.04 -18.00
C ASP A 101 12.62 3.21 -18.47
N ASN A 102 12.43 4.40 -17.89
CA ASN A 102 13.23 5.58 -18.29
C ASN A 102 14.71 5.52 -17.84
N SER A 103 15.10 4.50 -17.06
CA SER A 103 16.49 4.25 -16.68
C SER A 103 17.29 3.50 -17.75
N VAL A 104 16.62 2.99 -18.79
CA VAL A 104 17.23 2.21 -19.89
C VAL A 104 17.60 3.10 -21.07
N ILE A 105 17.03 4.31 -21.20
CA ILE A 105 17.39 5.22 -22.27
C ILE A 105 18.64 6.02 -21.88
N ARG A 106 19.80 5.41 -22.17
CA ARG A 106 21.05 6.15 -22.37
C ARG A 106 21.02 6.78 -23.75
N TYR A 107 21.15 8.11 -23.80
CA TYR A 107 21.69 8.84 -24.95
C TYR A 107 23.07 9.34 -24.58
#